data_AF-A0A9W7DH10-F1
#
_entry.id   AF-A0A9W7DH10-F1
#
_cell.length_a   1.000
_cell.length_b   1.000
_cell.length_c   1.000
_cell.angle_alpha   90.00
_cell.angle_beta   90.00
_cell.angle_gamma   90.00
#
_symmetry.space_group_name_H-M   'P 1'
#
loop_
_entity.id
_entity.type
_entity.pdbx_description
1 polymer ?
#
loop_
_entity_poly.entity_id
_entity_poly.type
_entity_poly.pdbx_seq_one_letter_code
_entity_poly.pdbx_strand_id
1 'polypeptide(L)'
;MKYSSIYESFKSECSTFGEVQELRIPKPEPGFKEHSDEMKAEYGKIYVKFSAFKDAHACLLGLCGRTFTGRIVIGSYVDEFDFQNGLL
;
A
#
# COMPACT_ATOMS: atom_id res chain seq x y z
N MET A 1 15.11 -4.54 -0.75
CA MET A 1 14.56 -3.62 -1.76
C MET A 1 14.45 -2.23 -1.12
N LYS A 2 14.73 -1.15 -1.83
CA LYS A 2 14.70 0.21 -1.25
C LYS A 2 13.26 0.72 -1.17
N TYR A 3 12.93 1.42 -0.08
CA TYR A 3 11.60 2.03 0.13
C TYR A 3 11.18 2.92 -1.06
N SER A 4 12.08 3.80 -1.51
CA SER A 4 11.81 4.74 -2.61
C SER A 4 11.41 4.01 -3.88
N SER A 5 12.08 2.90 -4.21
CA SER A 5 11.78 2.10 -5.38
C SER A 5 10.40 1.44 -5.33
N ILE A 6 9.98 0.96 -4.14
CA ILE A 6 8.64 0.39 -3.94
C ILE A 6 7.59 1.51 -4.08
N TYR A 7 7.81 2.63 -3.38
CA TYR A 7 6.92 3.78 -3.40
C TYR A 7 6.70 4.30 -4.83
N GLU A 8 7.77 4.52 -5.58
CA GLU A 8 7.71 5.01 -6.98
C GLU A 8 7.03 4.00 -7.91
N SER A 9 7.34 2.70 -7.78
CA SER A 9 6.72 1.65 -8.60
C SER A 9 5.21 1.62 -8.39
N PHE A 10 4.76 1.56 -7.14
CA PHE A 10 3.33 1.53 -6.85
C PHE A 10 2.65 2.86 -7.13
N LYS A 11 3.28 4.00 -6.85
CA LYS A 11 2.69 5.31 -7.19
C LYS A 11 2.49 5.46 -8.69
N SER A 12 3.51 5.11 -9.49
CA SER A 12 3.43 5.17 -10.95
C SER A 12 2.36 4.23 -11.49
N GLU A 13 2.35 2.98 -11.02
CA GLU A 13 1.40 1.97 -11.48
C GLU A 13 -0.05 2.34 -11.10
N CYS A 14 -0.29 2.69 -9.83
CA CYS A 14 -1.62 3.10 -9.35
C CYS A 14 -2.14 4.34 -10.09
N SER A 15 -1.26 5.28 -10.44
CA SER A 15 -1.63 6.48 -11.19
C SER A 15 -2.15 6.19 -12.61
N THR A 16 -1.92 4.98 -13.15
CA THR A 16 -2.50 4.58 -14.45
C THR A 16 -4.00 4.30 -14.39
N PHE A 17 -4.54 4.03 -13.19
CA PHE A 17 -5.97 3.75 -12.99
C PHE A 17 -6.78 4.99 -12.63
N GLY A 18 -6.14 6.02 -12.08
CA GLY A 18 -6.77 7.28 -11.71
C GLY A 18 -5.87 8.15 -10.83
N GLU A 19 -6.41 9.25 -10.34
CA GLU A 19 -5.64 10.20 -9.53
C GLU A 19 -5.40 9.67 -8.11
N VAL A 20 -4.13 9.43 -7.79
CA VAL A 20 -3.68 9.03 -6.45
C VAL A 20 -3.49 10.28 -5.58
N GLN A 21 -4.35 10.44 -4.57
CA GLN A 21 -4.26 11.52 -3.59
C GLN A 21 -3.17 11.26 -2.56
N GLU A 22 -3.09 10.02 -2.07
CA GLU A 22 -2.14 9.65 -1.02
C GLU A 22 -1.68 8.20 -1.21
N LEU A 23 -0.40 7.96 -0.93
CA LEU A 23 0.16 6.60 -0.85
C LEU A 23 0.96 6.49 0.44
N ARG A 24 0.64 5.48 1.25
CA ARG A 24 1.25 5.24 2.55
C ARG A 24 1.78 3.82 2.64
N ILE A 25 3.03 3.70 3.07
CA ILE A 25 3.68 2.42 3.34
C ILE A 25 4.12 2.47 4.80
N PRO A 26 3.40 1.81 5.72
CA PRO A 26 3.80 1.74 7.12
C PRO A 26 5.19 1.15 7.22
N LYS A 27 6.06 1.87 7.92
CA LYS A 27 7.42 1.44 8.20
C LYS A 27 7.60 1.40 9.71
N PRO A 28 8.40 0.46 10.21
CA PRO A 28 8.78 0.49 11.60
C PRO A 28 9.60 1.74 11.96
N GLU A 29 9.52 2.13 13.23
CA GLU A 29 10.26 3.25 13.80
C GLU A 29 11.78 3.06 13.65
N PRO A 30 12.57 4.14 13.56
CA PRO A 30 14.02 4.06 13.57
C PRO A 30 14.51 3.35 14.84
N GLY A 31 15.14 2.18 14.69
CA GLY A 31 15.60 1.35 15.81
C GLY A 31 14.88 0.01 15.94
N PHE A 32 13.86 -0.24 15.13
CA PHE A 32 13.17 -1.53 15.07
C PHE A 32 14.12 -2.68 14.70
N LYS A 33 14.05 -3.74 15.48
CA LYS A 33 14.78 -4.98 15.34
C LYS A 33 13.76 -6.08 15.03
N GLU A 34 13.80 -6.60 13.80
CA GLU A 34 12.90 -7.65 13.30
C GLU A 34 12.75 -8.88 14.21
N HIS A 35 13.74 -9.15 15.07
CA HIS A 35 13.77 -10.34 15.93
C HIS A 35 13.45 -10.06 17.40
N SER A 36 13.24 -8.81 17.79
CA SER A 36 12.96 -8.44 19.18
C SER A 36 11.79 -7.48 19.36
N ASP A 37 11.42 -6.73 18.33
CA ASP A 37 10.31 -5.78 18.39
C ASP A 37 9.06 -6.37 17.73
N GLU A 38 7.88 -6.00 18.24
CA GLU A 38 6.61 -6.50 17.73
C GLU A 38 6.39 -6.08 16.27
N MET A 39 6.29 -7.07 15.37
CA MET A 39 5.83 -6.84 14.02
C MET A 39 4.34 -6.53 14.01
N LYS A 40 4.01 -5.27 13.76
CA LYS A 40 2.63 -4.85 13.54
C LYS A 40 2.11 -5.43 12.23
N ALA A 41 0.83 -5.80 12.22
CA ALA A 41 0.17 -6.38 11.05
C ALA A 41 0.15 -5.45 9.82
N GLU A 42 0.33 -4.14 10.03
CA GLU A 42 0.40 -3.13 8.97
C GLU A 42 1.70 -3.17 8.16
N TYR A 43 2.77 -3.77 8.69
CA TYR A 43 4.05 -3.85 7.98
C TYR A 43 3.93 -4.80 6.77
N GLY A 44 4.40 -4.31 5.62
CA GLY A 44 4.28 -5.03 4.35
C GLY A 44 2.98 -4.75 3.57
N LYS A 45 2.07 -3.93 4.12
CA LYS A 45 0.92 -3.41 3.39
C LYS A 45 1.26 -2.08 2.71
N ILE A 46 0.56 -1.81 1.60
CA ILE A 46 0.64 -0.56 0.86
C ILE A 46 -0.78 -0.03 0.76
N TYR A 47 -0.98 1.21 1.19
CA TYR A 47 -2.27 1.85 1.18
C TYR A 47 -2.27 2.98 0.15
N VAL A 48 -3.32 3.02 -0.66
CA VAL A 48 -3.44 3.98 -1.75
C VAL A 48 -4.82 4.61 -1.69
N LYS A 49 -4.87 5.93 -1.54
CA LYS A 49 -6.09 6.72 -1.60
C LYS A 49 -6.23 7.32 -2.98
N PHE A 50 -7.34 7.00 -3.64
CA PHE A 50 -7.72 7.60 -4.92
C PHE A 50 -8.72 8.73 -4.71
N SER A 51 -8.81 9.66 -5.68
CA SER A 51 -9.83 10.71 -5.65
C SER A 51 -11.25 10.19 -5.91
N ALA A 52 -11.39 9.04 -6.60
CA ALA A 52 -12.68 8.42 -6.88
C ALA A 52 -12.69 6.91 -6.59
N PHE A 53 -13.81 6.41 -6.07
CA PHE A 53 -14.00 4.98 -5.78
C PHE A 53 -13.83 4.10 -7.03
N LYS A 54 -14.32 4.55 -8.19
CA LYS A 54 -14.22 3.80 -9.45
C LYS A 54 -12.76 3.50 -9.82
N ASP A 55 -11.84 4.43 -9.55
CA ASP A 55 -10.43 4.33 -9.87
C ASP A 55 -9.75 3.36 -8.90
N ALA A 56 -10.11 3.42 -7.60
CA ALA A 56 -9.67 2.44 -6.60
C ALA A 56 -10.14 1.02 -6.94
N HIS A 57 -11.40 0.86 -7.39
CA HIS A 57 -11.93 -0.43 -7.83
C HIS A 57 -11.22 -0.96 -9.09
N ALA A 58 -10.96 -0.09 -10.07
CA ALA A 58 -10.19 -0.46 -11.26
C ALA A 58 -8.76 -0.90 -10.90
N CYS A 59 -8.08 -0.15 -10.02
CA CYS A 59 -6.77 -0.48 -9.51
C CYS A 59 -6.75 -1.84 -8.78
N LEU A 60 -7.74 -2.08 -7.90
CA LEU A 60 -7.88 -3.34 -7.18
C LEU A 60 -7.97 -4.52 -8.15
N LEU A 61 -8.85 -4.44 -9.15
CA LEU A 61 -9.01 -5.50 -10.15
C LEU A 61 -7.77 -5.66 -11.04
N GLY A 62 -7.07 -4.57 -11.36
CA GLY A 62 -5.89 -4.58 -12.21
C GLY A 62 -4.62 -5.07 -11.52
N LEU A 63 -4.50 -4.92 -10.21
CA LEU A 63 -3.33 -5.32 -9.43
C LEU A 63 -3.48 -6.68 -8.74
N CYS A 64 -4.67 -7.03 -8.26
CA CYS A 64 -4.89 -8.32 -7.61
C CYS A 64 -4.52 -9.49 -8.52
N GLY A 65 -3.73 -10.43 -7.99
CA GLY A 65 -3.25 -11.61 -8.73
C GLY A 65 -1.99 -11.36 -9.56
N ARG A 66 -1.52 -10.12 -9.73
CA ARG A 66 -0.20 -9.84 -10.32
C ARG A 66 0.90 -10.22 -9.35
N THR A 67 2.09 -10.42 -9.89
CA THR A 67 3.29 -10.73 -9.10
C THR A 67 4.17 -9.48 -8.95
N PHE A 68 4.60 -9.19 -7.73
CA PHE A 68 5.59 -8.18 -7.39
C PHE A 68 6.74 -8.83 -6.62
N THR A 69 7.95 -8.83 -7.19
CA THR A 69 9.15 -9.44 -6.59
C THR A 69 8.96 -10.92 -6.17
N GLY A 70 8.21 -11.69 -6.96
CA GLY A 70 7.94 -13.10 -6.68
C GLY A 70 6.82 -13.36 -5.67
N ARG A 71 6.14 -12.31 -5.18
CA ARG A 71 4.97 -12.40 -4.30
C ARG A 71 3.71 -12.00 -5.05
N ILE A 72 2.59 -12.64 -4.73
CA ILE A 72 1.29 -12.28 -5.31
C ILE A 72 0.76 -11.03 -4.60
N VAL A 73 0.30 -10.06 -5.37
CA VAL A 73 -0.40 -8.88 -4.86
C VAL A 73 -1.84 -9.28 -4.54
N ILE A 74 -2.22 -9.09 -3.28
CA ILE A 74 -3.58 -9.24 -2.78
C ILE A 74 -4.02 -7.85 -2.35
N GLY A 75 -5.25 -7.47 -2.70
CA GLY A 75 -5.82 -6.19 -2.35
C GLY A 75 -7.20 -6.36 -1.73
N SER A 76 -7.57 -5.37 -0.93
CA SER A 76 -8.91 -5.20 -0.37
C SER A 76 -9.18 -3.71 -0.22
N TYR A 77 -10.42 -3.36 0.11
CA TYR A 77 -10.74 -2.01 0.55
C TYR A 77 -10.32 -1.83 2.01
N VAL A 78 -10.04 -0.58 2.35
CA VAL A 78 -9.89 -0.09 3.73
C VAL A 78 -10.88 1.05 3.91
N ASP A 79 -11.41 1.18 5.12
CA ASP A 79 -12.27 2.31 5.45
C ASP A 79 -11.46 3.62 5.41
N GLU A 80 -12.09 4.69 4.92
CA GLU A 80 -11.41 5.97 4.77
C GLU A 80 -11.09 6.61 6.14
N PHE A 81 -11.97 6.43 7.13
CA PHE A 81 -11.73 6.91 8.49
C PHE A 81 -10.52 6.19 9.11
N ASP A 82 -10.46 4.86 8.98
CA ASP A 82 -9.33 4.08 9.50
C ASP A 82 -8.02 4.49 8.83
N PHE A 83 -8.02 4.70 7.50
CA PHE A 83 -6.86 5.19 6.76
C PHE A 83 -6.39 6.56 7.24
N GLN A 84 -7.30 7.51 7.43
CA GLN A 84 -6.97 8.88 7.87
C GLN A 84 -6.42 8.91 9.31
N ASN A 85 -6.97 8.07 10.20
CA ASN A 85 -6.55 8.01 11.59
C ASN A 85 -5.33 7.10 11.83
N GLY A 86 -4.82 6.44 10.79
CA GLY A 86 -3.68 5.52 10.92
C GLY A 86 -4.02 4.23 11.67
N LEU A 87 -5.28 3.81 11.63
CA LEU A 87 -5.79 2.57 12.22
C LEU A 87 -5.66 1.42 11.19
N LEU A 88 -4.41 1.06 10.86
CA LEU A 88 -4.04 0.19 9.73
C LEU A 88 -3.43 -1.17 10.13
#